data_AF-A0A0H3LQC9-F1
#
_entry.id   AF-A0A0H3LQC9-F1
#
_cell.length_a   1.000
_cell.length_b   1.000
_cell.length_c   1.000
_cell.angle_alpha   90.00
_cell.angle_beta   90.00
_cell.angle_gamma   90.00
#
_symmetry.space_group_name_H-M   'P 1'
#
loop_
_entity.id
_entity.type
_entity.pdbx_description
1 polymer ?
#
loop_
_entity_poly.entity_id
_entity_poly.type
_entity_poly.pdbx_seq_one_letter_code
_entity_poly.pdbx_strand_id
1 'polypeptide(L)'
;MQRLQASLERRQVGIYFAAMALGAVLAWHRPGLQVGEATLNLMLAGMLLATFMQVPLAGWRATLPGMRFLGVLLSVNFVLVPALVWGLAALLPADPMIRLAVLLVLLAPCIDYVVTFAQLGRADARALLAATPVLLCGQMLLLPLYLNVMLGSDAAALIRPGPFVQAFVWLIALPLAAATGVQWAAARSAAWRGAASVVGLLPVPATALVLATIVAAVAPRMALAGEAVSRVVPVYLLFAVIAPAAGWLAARRARLAAPQARAVAFSAGTRNSLVVLPLALAVPGGVPLLPALIVAQTLVELCAELLYVRVLGRAGKDRAGEG
;
A
#
# COMPACT_ATOMS: atom_id res chain seq x y z
N MET A 1 -15.06 -14.49 -17.01
CA MET A 1 -14.40 -13.54 -16.08
C MET A 1 -13.48 -14.21 -15.06
N GLN A 2 -13.96 -15.06 -14.15
CA GLN A 2 -13.15 -15.54 -13.00
C GLN A 2 -11.82 -16.22 -13.38
N ARG A 3 -11.78 -17.04 -14.45
CA ARG A 3 -10.53 -17.64 -14.94
C ARG A 3 -9.51 -16.60 -15.43
N LEU A 4 -9.99 -15.53 -16.07
CA LEU A 4 -9.14 -14.43 -16.54
C LEU A 4 -8.59 -13.63 -15.36
N GLN A 5 -9.44 -13.31 -14.38
CA GLN A 5 -9.04 -12.65 -13.14
C GLN A 5 -7.92 -13.43 -12.43
N ALA A 6 -8.14 -14.72 -12.19
CA ALA A 6 -7.15 -15.60 -11.55
C ALA A 6 -5.86 -15.78 -12.39
N SER A 7 -5.93 -15.57 -13.71
CA SER A 7 -4.75 -15.57 -14.57
C SER A 7 -3.94 -14.28 -14.42
N LEU A 8 -4.63 -13.13 -14.37
CA LEU A 8 -4.01 -11.82 -14.12
C LEU A 8 -3.37 -11.77 -12.73
N GLU A 9 -4.08 -12.17 -11.68
CA GLU A 9 -3.56 -12.21 -10.29
C GLU A 9 -2.31 -13.08 -10.17
N ARG A 10 -2.28 -14.25 -10.83
CA ARG A 10 -1.12 -15.15 -10.83
C ARG A 10 0.10 -14.54 -11.51
N ARG A 11 -0.11 -13.68 -12.52
CA ARG A 11 0.95 -12.99 -13.28
C ARG A 11 1.19 -11.56 -12.79
N GLN A 12 0.45 -11.09 -11.78
CA GLN A 12 0.41 -9.70 -11.33
C GLN A 12 1.81 -9.15 -11.02
N VAL A 13 2.63 -9.93 -10.32
CA VAL A 13 4.02 -9.57 -10.02
C VAL A 13 4.79 -9.27 -11.31
N GLY A 14 4.77 -10.19 -12.28
CA GLY A 14 5.45 -10.00 -13.56
C GLY A 14 4.90 -8.82 -14.35
N ILE A 15 3.58 -8.62 -14.32
CA ILE A 15 2.91 -7.48 -14.97
C ILE A 15 3.39 -6.15 -14.37
N TYR A 16 3.47 -6.04 -13.04
CA TYR A 16 3.91 -4.80 -12.37
C TYR A 16 5.37 -4.47 -12.68
N PHE A 17 6.27 -5.45 -12.56
CA PHE A 17 7.68 -5.23 -12.92
C PHE A 17 7.85 -4.87 -14.41
N ALA A 18 7.11 -5.52 -15.31
CA ALA A 18 7.13 -5.18 -16.73
C ALA A 18 6.59 -3.77 -17.00
N ALA A 19 5.51 -3.37 -16.31
CA ALA A 19 4.93 -2.03 -16.44
C ALA A 19 5.86 -0.94 -15.91
N MET A 20 6.54 -1.19 -14.78
CA MET A 20 7.55 -0.28 -14.25
C MET A 20 8.77 -0.18 -15.17
N ALA A 21 9.25 -1.30 -15.73
CA ALA A 21 10.33 -1.29 -16.72
C ALA A 21 9.93 -0.48 -17.97
N LEU A 22 8.70 -0.66 -18.46
CA LEU A 22 8.16 0.14 -19.56
C LEU A 22 8.10 1.64 -19.19
N GLY A 23 7.66 1.97 -17.97
CA GLY A 23 7.67 3.34 -17.44
C GLY A 23 9.07 3.95 -17.43
N ALA A 24 10.08 3.18 -17.02
CA ALA A 24 11.48 3.62 -17.02
C ALA A 24 12.02 3.85 -18.45
N VAL A 25 11.69 2.95 -19.39
CA VAL A 25 12.03 3.11 -20.82
C VAL A 25 11.37 4.37 -21.40
N LEU A 26 10.10 4.62 -21.05
CA LEU A 26 9.38 5.82 -21.47
C LEU A 26 10.02 7.09 -20.88
N ALA A 27 10.40 7.09 -19.61
CA ALA A 27 11.13 8.20 -18.98
C ALA A 27 12.44 8.50 -19.70
N TRP A 28 13.17 7.46 -20.12
CA TRP A 28 14.44 7.60 -20.84
C TRP A 28 14.24 8.26 -22.22
N HIS A 29 13.24 7.83 -22.98
CA HIS A 29 12.97 8.37 -24.31
C HIS A 29 12.20 9.71 -24.31
N ARG A 30 11.44 9.99 -23.25
CA ARG A 30 10.62 11.21 -23.10
C ARG A 30 10.82 11.82 -21.70
N PRO A 31 12.01 12.36 -21.38
CA PRO A 31 12.32 12.91 -20.06
C PRO A 31 11.47 14.14 -19.66
N GLY A 32 10.72 14.71 -20.61
CA GLY A 32 9.74 15.79 -20.37
C GLY A 32 8.28 15.33 -20.23
N LEU A 33 7.99 14.03 -20.13
CA LEU A 33 6.63 13.55 -19.93
C LEU A 33 6.10 14.04 -18.57
N GLN A 34 5.25 15.05 -18.59
CA GLN A 34 4.56 15.52 -17.40
C GLN A 34 3.15 14.93 -17.37
N VAL A 35 2.87 14.18 -16.32
CA VAL A 35 1.51 13.72 -16.02
C VAL A 35 0.92 14.75 -15.08
N GLY A 36 -0.15 15.40 -15.52
CA GLY A 36 -0.86 16.37 -14.68
C GLY A 36 -1.37 15.72 -13.40
N GLU A 37 -1.34 16.46 -12.29
CA GLU A 37 -1.79 15.98 -10.98
C GLU A 37 -3.22 15.43 -11.02
N ALA A 38 -4.13 16.13 -11.72
CA ALA A 38 -5.52 15.70 -11.90
C ALA A 38 -5.63 14.34 -12.61
N THR A 39 -4.81 14.10 -13.65
CA THR A 39 -4.78 12.82 -14.37
C THR A 39 -4.29 11.70 -13.47
N LEU A 40 -3.21 11.95 -12.71
CA LEU A 40 -2.69 10.96 -11.76
C LEU A 40 -3.72 10.62 -10.68
N ASN A 41 -4.38 11.64 -10.11
CA ASN A 41 -5.42 11.46 -9.10
C ASN A 41 -6.61 10.66 -9.65
N LEU A 42 -7.03 10.92 -10.89
CA LEU A 42 -8.10 10.16 -11.55
C LEU A 42 -7.72 8.70 -11.77
N MET A 43 -6.49 8.44 -12.23
CA MET A 43 -5.97 7.08 -12.43
C MET A 43 -5.90 6.31 -11.10
N LEU A 44 -5.43 6.96 -10.03
CA LEU A 44 -5.38 6.39 -8.68
C LEU A 44 -6.78 6.12 -8.13
N ALA A 45 -7.72 7.06 -8.26
CA ALA A 45 -9.10 6.86 -7.85
C ALA A 45 -9.78 5.70 -8.61
N GLY A 46 -9.54 5.60 -9.92
CA GLY A 46 -10.03 4.49 -10.75
C GLY A 46 -9.42 3.14 -10.36
N MET A 47 -8.12 3.10 -10.08
CA MET A 47 -7.42 1.92 -9.56
C MET A 47 -7.98 1.48 -8.21
N LEU A 48 -8.20 2.42 -7.28
CA LEU A 48 -8.77 2.13 -5.97
C LEU A 48 -10.24 1.68 -6.06
N LEU A 49 -11.04 2.28 -6.95
CA LEU A 49 -12.39 1.82 -7.24
C LEU A 49 -12.38 0.36 -7.70
N ALA A 50 -11.52 0.03 -8.67
CA ALA A 50 -11.37 -1.35 -9.14
C ALA A 50 -10.94 -2.28 -8.00
N THR A 51 -9.99 -1.85 -7.17
CA THR A 51 -9.49 -2.62 -6.03
C THR A 51 -10.59 -2.88 -5.00
N PHE A 52 -11.41 -1.87 -4.68
CA PHE A 52 -12.53 -2.03 -3.74
C PHE A 52 -13.65 -2.92 -4.27
N MET A 53 -13.75 -3.14 -5.58
CA MET A 53 -14.66 -4.15 -6.13
C MET A 53 -14.27 -5.59 -5.75
N GLN A 54 -13.01 -5.82 -5.37
CA GLN A 54 -12.57 -7.12 -4.83
C GLN A 54 -12.92 -7.29 -3.35
N VAL A 55 -13.09 -6.18 -2.61
CA VAL A 55 -13.45 -6.21 -1.20
C VAL A 55 -14.95 -6.56 -1.07
N PRO A 56 -15.35 -7.52 -0.22
CA PRO A 56 -16.74 -7.91 -0.05
C PRO A 56 -17.54 -6.88 0.79
N LEU A 57 -17.80 -5.70 0.24
CA LEU A 57 -18.38 -4.55 0.98
C LEU A 57 -19.84 -4.78 1.38
N ALA A 58 -20.65 -5.40 0.52
CA ALA A 58 -22.08 -5.63 0.78
C ALA A 58 -22.37 -6.59 1.95
N GLY A 59 -21.37 -7.35 2.41
CA GLY A 59 -21.46 -8.30 3.52
C GLY A 59 -20.28 -8.22 4.49
N TRP A 60 -19.58 -7.07 4.53
CA TRP A 60 -18.25 -6.96 5.12
C TRP A 60 -18.17 -7.43 6.59
N ARG A 61 -19.21 -7.15 7.39
CA ARG A 61 -19.25 -7.54 8.81
C ARG A 61 -19.20 -9.06 9.00
N ALA A 62 -19.84 -9.81 8.11
CA ALA A 62 -19.88 -11.27 8.18
C ALA A 62 -18.58 -11.91 7.65
N THR A 63 -17.80 -11.18 6.86
CA THR A 63 -16.52 -11.64 6.29
C THR A 63 -15.31 -11.16 7.09
N LEU A 64 -15.52 -10.37 8.15
CA LEU A 64 -14.45 -9.92 9.02
C LEU A 64 -13.70 -11.10 9.64
N PRO A 65 -12.36 -11.03 9.73
CA PRO A 65 -11.59 -12.03 10.43
C PRO A 65 -11.88 -11.98 11.93
N GLY A 66 -11.56 -13.07 12.63
CA GLY A 66 -11.74 -13.13 14.07
C GLY A 66 -11.04 -11.99 14.81
N MET A 67 -11.65 -11.50 15.90
CA MET A 67 -11.18 -10.34 16.67
C MET A 67 -9.70 -10.43 17.07
N ARG A 68 -9.20 -11.64 17.31
CA ARG A 68 -7.80 -11.88 17.64
C ARG A 68 -6.86 -11.53 16.49
N PHE A 69 -7.18 -11.93 15.26
CA PHE A 69 -6.40 -11.55 14.08
C PHE A 69 -6.47 -10.04 13.86
N LEU A 70 -7.68 -9.47 13.91
CA LEU A 70 -7.88 -8.05 13.67
C LEU A 70 -7.15 -7.20 14.71
N GLY A 71 -7.24 -7.54 16.00
CA GLY A 71 -6.55 -6.83 17.07
C GLY A 71 -5.03 -6.86 16.92
N VAL A 72 -4.45 -8.01 16.55
CA VAL A 72 -3.01 -8.12 16.28
C VAL A 72 -2.62 -7.31 15.05
N LEU A 73 -3.38 -7.43 13.96
CA LEU A 73 -3.12 -6.71 12.71
C LEU A 73 -3.11 -5.19 12.93
N LEU A 74 -4.09 -4.68 13.67
CA LEU A 74 -4.19 -3.26 14.01
C LEU A 74 -3.08 -2.82 14.97
N SER A 75 -2.79 -3.60 16.01
CA SER A 75 -1.71 -3.29 16.95
C SER A 75 -0.34 -3.27 16.25
N VAL A 76 -0.12 -4.17 15.30
CA VAL A 76 1.11 -4.20 14.53
C VAL A 76 1.22 -2.97 13.64
N ASN A 77 0.19 -2.65 12.85
CA ASN A 77 0.26 -1.54 11.89
C ASN A 77 0.16 -0.14 12.52
N PHE A 78 -0.51 -0.01 13.67
CA PHE A 78 -0.81 1.27 14.31
C PHE A 78 -0.20 1.43 15.69
N VAL A 79 0.62 0.51 16.16
CA VAL A 79 1.40 0.73 17.40
C VAL A 79 2.85 0.30 17.19
N LEU A 80 3.05 -0.97 16.82
CA LEU A 80 4.39 -1.54 16.66
C LEU A 80 5.16 -0.89 15.51
N VAL A 81 4.54 -0.77 14.34
CA VAL A 81 5.16 -0.13 13.17
C VAL A 81 5.42 1.35 13.41
N PRO A 82 4.49 2.17 13.92
CA PRO A 82 4.79 3.56 14.28
C PRO A 82 5.93 3.69 15.29
N ALA A 83 5.99 2.82 16.31
CA ALA A 83 7.11 2.82 17.27
C ALA A 83 8.45 2.46 16.59
N LEU A 84 8.45 1.47 15.69
CA LEU A 84 9.62 1.13 14.87
C LEU A 84 10.05 2.30 13.99
N VAL A 85 9.11 2.92 13.29
CA VAL A 85 9.37 4.07 12.40
C VAL A 85 9.92 5.24 13.20
N TRP A 86 9.40 5.50 14.40
CA TRP A 86 9.93 6.53 15.29
C TRP A 86 11.39 6.27 15.68
N GLY A 87 11.73 5.02 16.02
CA GLY A 87 13.13 4.64 16.29
C GLY A 87 14.02 4.78 15.05
N LEU A 88 13.54 4.36 13.88
CA LEU A 88 14.27 4.50 12.61
C LEU A 88 14.40 5.96 12.16
N ALA A 89 13.49 6.84 12.55
CA ALA A 89 13.54 8.27 12.21
C ALA A 89 14.77 8.98 12.80
N ALA A 90 15.38 8.43 13.85
CA ALA A 90 16.65 8.93 14.39
C ALA A 90 17.82 8.77 13.41
N LEU A 91 17.73 7.83 12.46
CA LEU A 91 18.74 7.61 11.42
C LEU A 91 18.54 8.53 10.21
N LEU A 92 17.40 9.23 10.14
CA LEU A 92 17.08 10.09 9.01
C LEU A 92 17.81 11.44 9.09
N PRO A 93 18.18 12.02 7.94
CA PRO A 93 18.64 13.40 7.88
C PRO A 93 17.70 14.36 8.61
N ALA A 94 18.24 15.46 9.16
CA ALA A 94 17.46 16.47 9.87
C ALA A 94 16.49 17.26 8.97
N ASP A 95 16.57 17.08 7.64
CA ASP A 95 15.70 17.74 6.67
C ASP A 95 14.22 17.33 6.88
N PRO A 96 13.33 18.31 7.16
CA PRO A 96 11.90 18.05 7.41
C PRO A 96 11.15 17.46 6.21
N MET A 97 11.54 17.76 4.96
CA MET A 97 10.94 17.16 3.77
C MET A 97 11.33 15.70 3.59
N ILE A 98 12.59 15.36 3.86
CA ILE A 98 13.03 13.97 3.85
C ILE A 98 12.27 13.17 4.91
N ARG A 99 12.18 13.71 6.13
CA ARG A 99 11.44 13.08 7.23
C ARG A 99 9.97 12.92 6.90
N LEU A 100 9.32 13.97 6.38
CA LEU A 100 7.92 13.90 5.96
C LEU A 100 7.70 12.79 4.94
N ALA A 101 8.51 12.71 3.89
CA ALA A 101 8.35 11.69 2.84
C ALA A 101 8.43 10.27 3.41
N VAL A 102 9.43 10.01 4.27
CA VAL A 102 9.65 8.71 4.89
C VAL A 102 8.52 8.35 5.86
N LEU A 103 8.11 9.28 6.72
CA LEU A 103 7.02 9.03 7.67
C LEU A 103 5.71 8.81 6.94
N LEU A 104 5.42 9.61 5.92
CA LEU A 104 4.20 9.54 5.14
C LEU A 104 4.05 8.15 4.50
N VAL A 105 5.13 7.59 3.94
CA VAL A 105 5.09 6.26 3.33
C VAL A 105 5.10 5.12 4.35
N LEU A 106 5.99 5.15 5.36
CA LEU A 106 6.17 4.01 6.27
C LEU A 106 5.01 3.82 7.27
N LEU A 107 4.25 4.88 7.56
CA LEU A 107 3.12 4.83 8.50
C LEU A 107 1.79 4.42 7.84
N ALA A 108 1.73 4.37 6.51
CA ALA A 108 0.52 3.98 5.78
C ALA A 108 0.58 2.50 5.40
N PRO A 109 -0.20 1.59 6.01
CA PRO A 109 -0.23 0.18 5.62
C PRO A 109 -0.85 -0.01 4.23
N CYS A 110 -0.24 -0.86 3.41
CA CYS A 110 -0.77 -1.20 2.09
C CYS A 110 -2.11 -1.94 2.19
N ILE A 111 -2.98 -1.71 1.21
CA ILE A 111 -4.31 -2.34 1.09
C ILE A 111 -4.56 -3.00 -0.27
N ASP A 112 -3.59 -2.89 -1.18
CA ASP A 112 -3.75 -3.22 -2.59
C ASP A 112 -2.96 -4.49 -2.94
N TYR A 113 -1.79 -4.36 -3.58
CA TYR A 113 -0.99 -5.51 -4.02
C TYR A 113 -0.47 -6.41 -2.90
N VAL A 114 -0.46 -5.92 -1.64
CA VAL A 114 -0.13 -6.73 -0.46
C VAL A 114 -0.99 -8.00 -0.39
N VAL A 115 -2.26 -7.94 -0.83
CA VAL A 115 -3.17 -9.10 -0.81
C VAL A 115 -2.66 -10.20 -1.75
N THR A 116 -2.18 -9.83 -2.92
CA THR A 116 -1.65 -10.77 -3.91
C THR A 116 -0.32 -11.36 -3.46
N PHE A 117 0.61 -10.54 -2.97
CA PHE A 117 1.89 -11.05 -2.46
C PHE A 117 1.70 -11.94 -1.23
N ALA A 118 0.76 -11.57 -0.34
CA ALA A 118 0.35 -12.42 0.76
C ALA A 118 -0.19 -13.77 0.27
N GLN A 119 -1.06 -13.78 -0.76
CA GLN A 119 -1.58 -15.01 -1.34
C GLN A 119 -0.46 -15.90 -1.92
N LEU A 120 0.48 -15.33 -2.68
CA LEU A 120 1.65 -16.04 -3.21
C LEU A 120 2.55 -16.58 -2.08
N GLY A 121 2.67 -15.83 -1.00
CA GLY A 121 3.35 -16.22 0.24
C GLY A 121 2.56 -17.17 1.13
N ARG A 122 1.46 -17.78 0.65
CA ARG A 122 0.60 -18.71 1.39
C ARG A 122 -0.01 -18.10 2.66
N ALA A 123 -0.15 -16.80 2.73
CA ALA A 123 -0.81 -16.11 3.82
C ALA A 123 -2.33 -16.10 3.65
N ASP A 124 -3.05 -15.73 4.70
CA ASP A 124 -4.51 -15.55 4.68
C ASP A 124 -4.88 -14.22 4.00
N ALA A 125 -4.78 -14.20 2.67
CA ALA A 125 -5.09 -13.03 1.84
C ALA A 125 -6.57 -12.61 1.96
N ARG A 126 -7.47 -13.57 2.22
CA ARG A 126 -8.90 -13.27 2.44
C ARG A 126 -9.11 -12.47 3.71
N ALA A 127 -8.44 -12.84 4.80
CA ALA A 127 -8.50 -12.08 6.05
C ALA A 127 -7.93 -10.66 5.90
N LEU A 128 -6.85 -10.48 5.13
CA LEU A 128 -6.32 -9.15 4.81
C LEU A 128 -7.32 -8.32 4.01
N LEU A 129 -7.86 -8.88 2.92
CA LEU A 129 -8.82 -8.20 2.07
C LEU A 129 -10.09 -7.78 2.82
N ALA A 130 -10.56 -8.62 3.75
CA ALA A 130 -11.69 -8.29 4.62
C ALA A 130 -11.35 -7.22 5.66
N ALA A 131 -10.09 -7.13 6.11
CA ALA A 131 -9.61 -6.11 7.04
C ALA A 131 -9.27 -4.77 6.37
N THR A 132 -9.17 -4.72 5.04
CA THR A 132 -8.82 -3.53 4.26
C THR A 132 -9.60 -2.26 4.65
N PRO A 133 -10.95 -2.28 4.79
CA PRO A 133 -11.69 -1.09 5.20
C PRO A 133 -11.27 -0.56 6.58
N VAL A 134 -10.96 -1.45 7.52
CA VAL A 134 -10.55 -1.08 8.88
C VAL A 134 -9.14 -0.48 8.88
N LEU A 135 -8.20 -1.10 8.14
CA LEU A 135 -6.86 -0.56 7.94
C LEU A 135 -6.91 0.83 7.30
N LEU A 136 -7.77 1.00 6.31
CA LEU A 136 -7.93 2.24 5.58
C LEU A 136 -8.48 3.37 6.47
N CYS A 137 -9.51 3.09 7.28
CA CYS A 137 -9.99 4.06 8.25
C CYS A 137 -8.93 4.37 9.32
N GLY A 138 -8.26 3.35 9.84
CA GLY A 138 -7.21 3.51 10.85
C GLY A 138 -6.08 4.42 10.39
N GLN A 139 -5.56 4.19 9.18
CA GLN A 139 -4.47 5.01 8.65
C GLN A 139 -4.90 6.45 8.43
N MET A 140 -6.13 6.71 8.02
CA MET A 140 -6.59 8.08 7.74
C MET A 140 -6.79 8.90 9.02
N LEU A 141 -7.19 8.24 10.10
CA LEU A 141 -7.32 8.87 11.42
C LEU A 141 -5.95 9.08 12.10
N LEU A 142 -5.06 8.08 12.01
CA LEU A 142 -3.84 8.05 12.79
C LEU A 142 -2.63 8.66 12.08
N LEU A 143 -2.59 8.66 10.74
CA LEU A 143 -1.46 9.22 9.99
C LEU A 143 -1.24 10.71 10.31
N PRO A 144 -2.26 11.59 10.28
CA PRO A 144 -2.06 13.00 10.64
C PRO A 144 -1.57 13.17 12.08
N LEU A 145 -2.05 12.34 13.01
CA LEU A 145 -1.64 12.35 14.41
C LEU A 145 -0.17 11.96 14.56
N TYR A 146 0.27 10.88 13.93
CA TYR A 146 1.67 10.46 13.98
C TYR A 146 2.60 11.47 13.32
N LEU A 147 2.21 12.05 12.19
CA LEU A 147 3.00 13.08 11.55
C LEU A 147 3.15 14.31 12.46
N ASN A 148 2.08 14.73 13.14
CA ASN A 148 2.14 15.82 14.11
C ASN A 148 3.10 15.52 15.26
N VAL A 149 3.01 14.33 15.86
CA VAL A 149 3.86 13.93 16.99
C VAL A 149 5.33 13.77 16.57
N MET A 150 5.61 13.20 15.40
CA MET A 150 6.97 12.87 14.98
C MET A 150 7.71 14.03 14.29
N LEU A 151 7.00 14.97 13.65
CA LEU A 151 7.60 16.16 13.04
C LEU A 151 7.52 17.40 13.95
N GLY A 152 6.69 17.38 15.00
CA GLY A 152 6.57 18.49 15.95
C GLY A 152 6.13 19.79 15.28
N SER A 153 6.87 20.88 15.51
CA SER A 153 6.58 22.20 14.95
C SER A 153 6.60 22.23 13.41
N ASP A 154 7.40 21.37 12.78
CA ASP A 154 7.50 21.31 11.32
C ASP A 154 6.22 20.75 10.69
N ALA A 155 5.46 19.92 11.43
CA ALA A 155 4.20 19.38 10.95
C ALA A 155 3.21 20.48 10.57
N ALA A 156 3.10 21.54 11.39
CA ALA A 156 2.17 22.64 11.16
C ALA A 156 2.55 23.48 9.93
N ALA A 157 3.84 23.56 9.61
CA ALA A 157 4.33 24.30 8.44
C ALA A 157 4.13 23.51 7.13
N LEU A 158 4.22 22.19 7.19
CA LEU A 158 4.28 21.33 6.01
C LEU A 158 2.95 20.64 5.69
N ILE A 159 2.11 20.39 6.71
CA ILE A 159 0.88 19.62 6.59
C ILE A 159 -0.31 20.55 6.77
N ARG A 160 -1.02 20.80 5.67
CA ARG A 160 -2.34 21.44 5.71
C ARG A 160 -3.42 20.35 5.78
N PRO A 161 -4.32 20.37 6.77
CA PRO A 161 -5.35 19.34 6.91
C PRO A 161 -6.34 19.33 5.73
N GLY A 162 -6.59 20.47 5.09
CA GLY A 162 -7.52 20.59 3.94
C GLY A 162 -7.18 19.65 2.78
N PRO A 163 -5.98 19.75 2.17
CA PRO A 163 -5.54 18.84 1.11
C PRO A 163 -5.59 17.36 1.50
N PHE A 164 -5.28 17.01 2.75
CA PHE A 164 -5.35 15.64 3.24
C PHE A 164 -6.79 15.10 3.25
N VAL A 165 -7.73 15.89 3.79
CA VAL A 165 -9.16 15.52 3.81
C VAL A 165 -9.71 15.45 2.39
N GLN A 166 -9.33 16.39 1.51
CA GLN A 166 -9.76 16.38 0.12
C GLN A 166 -9.25 15.14 -0.62
N ALA A 167 -7.97 14.82 -0.50
CA ALA A 167 -7.37 13.62 -1.09
C ALA A 167 -8.03 12.34 -0.54
N PHE A 168 -8.29 12.29 0.77
CA PHE A 168 -9.03 11.17 1.37
C PHE A 168 -10.42 11.00 0.77
N VAL A 169 -11.21 12.08 0.68
CA VAL A 169 -12.57 12.01 0.14
C VAL A 169 -12.54 11.56 -1.32
N TRP A 170 -11.68 12.16 -2.15
CA TRP A 170 -11.63 11.89 -3.59
C TRP A 170 -11.00 10.56 -3.96
N LEU A 171 -9.89 10.18 -3.33
CA LEU A 171 -9.15 8.97 -3.68
C LEU A 171 -9.69 7.74 -2.97
N ILE A 172 -10.34 7.91 -1.82
CA ILE A 172 -10.71 6.79 -0.97
C ILE A 172 -12.21 6.72 -0.74
N ALA A 173 -12.80 7.72 -0.06
CA ALA A 173 -14.19 7.64 0.38
C ALA A 173 -15.16 7.51 -0.80
N LEU A 174 -14.94 8.29 -1.86
CA LEU A 174 -15.78 8.28 -3.06
C LEU A 174 -15.65 6.96 -3.84
N PRO A 175 -14.45 6.44 -4.20
CA PRO A 175 -14.30 5.11 -4.79
C PRO A 175 -14.90 3.98 -3.94
N LEU A 176 -14.74 4.03 -2.61
CA LEU A 176 -15.29 3.03 -1.70
C LEU A 176 -16.83 3.06 -1.69
N ALA A 177 -17.42 4.25 -1.63
CA ALA A 177 -18.88 4.42 -1.69
C ALA A 177 -19.43 3.96 -3.04
N ALA A 178 -18.76 4.31 -4.15
CA ALA A 178 -19.13 3.87 -5.48
C ALA A 178 -19.05 2.34 -5.62
N ALA A 179 -17.97 1.71 -5.16
CA ALA A 179 -17.84 0.26 -5.14
C ALA A 179 -18.96 -0.41 -4.33
N THR A 180 -19.29 0.14 -3.16
CA THR A 180 -20.40 -0.34 -2.32
C THR A 180 -21.74 -0.26 -3.06
N GLY A 181 -22.02 0.88 -3.72
CA GLY A 181 -23.23 1.08 -4.51
C GLY A 181 -23.34 0.09 -5.68
N VAL A 182 -22.25 -0.12 -6.42
CA VAL A 182 -22.20 -1.09 -7.52
C VAL A 182 -22.42 -2.52 -7.01
N GLN A 183 -21.78 -2.93 -5.92
CA GLN A 183 -21.97 -4.26 -5.34
C GLN A 183 -23.42 -4.47 -4.84
N TRP A 184 -24.01 -3.45 -4.22
CA TRP A 184 -25.40 -3.49 -3.76
C TRP A 184 -26.39 -3.58 -4.94
N ALA A 185 -26.15 -2.86 -6.03
CA ALA A 185 -26.94 -2.95 -7.25
C ALA A 185 -26.77 -4.31 -7.96
N ALA A 186 -25.56 -4.87 -7.95
CA ALA A 186 -25.26 -6.20 -8.49
C ALA A 186 -26.02 -7.32 -7.76
N ALA A 187 -26.25 -7.18 -6.45
CA ALA A 187 -27.10 -8.11 -5.72
C ALA A 187 -28.55 -8.15 -6.25
N ARG A 188 -29.01 -7.06 -6.89
CA ARG A 188 -30.40 -6.88 -7.34
C ARG A 188 -30.59 -6.99 -8.86
N SER A 189 -29.54 -6.89 -9.67
CA SER A 189 -29.66 -6.82 -11.13
C SER A 189 -28.54 -7.54 -11.89
N ALA A 190 -28.91 -8.29 -12.93
CA ALA A 190 -27.98 -9.03 -13.79
C ALA A 190 -27.01 -8.11 -14.55
N ALA A 191 -27.49 -6.95 -15.02
CA ALA A 191 -26.66 -5.97 -15.71
C ALA A 191 -25.53 -5.45 -14.79
N TRP A 192 -25.87 -5.10 -13.56
CA TRP A 192 -24.91 -4.64 -12.56
C TRP A 192 -23.94 -5.75 -12.11
N ARG A 193 -24.36 -7.02 -12.09
CA ARG A 193 -23.42 -8.16 -11.92
C ARG A 193 -22.41 -8.23 -13.05
N GLY A 194 -22.87 -8.05 -14.30
CA GLY A 194 -22.00 -7.98 -15.47
C GLY A 194 -20.96 -6.86 -15.33
N ALA A 195 -21.41 -5.64 -15.08
CA ALA A 195 -20.52 -4.49 -14.88
C ALA A 195 -19.52 -4.71 -13.73
N ALA A 196 -19.99 -5.16 -12.56
CA ALA A 196 -19.13 -5.44 -11.41
C ALA A 196 -18.05 -6.48 -11.74
N SER A 197 -18.40 -7.52 -12.51
CA SER A 197 -17.44 -8.55 -12.91
C SER A 197 -16.40 -8.07 -13.91
N VAL A 198 -16.72 -7.09 -14.75
CA VAL A 198 -15.76 -6.44 -15.66
C VAL A 198 -14.82 -5.53 -14.87
N VAL A 199 -15.35 -4.69 -13.99
CA VAL A 199 -14.53 -3.81 -13.14
C VAL A 199 -13.62 -4.62 -12.22
N GLY A 200 -14.08 -5.78 -11.73
CA GLY A 200 -13.26 -6.70 -10.94
C GLY A 200 -12.05 -7.31 -11.69
N LEU A 201 -11.98 -7.20 -13.03
CA LEU A 201 -10.77 -7.56 -13.80
C LEU A 201 -9.72 -6.46 -13.84
N LEU A 202 -10.13 -5.22 -13.56
CA LEU A 202 -9.28 -4.04 -13.70
C LEU A 202 -8.23 -3.79 -12.61
N PRO A 203 -8.26 -4.35 -11.38
CA PRO A 203 -7.29 -4.01 -10.35
C PRO A 203 -5.84 -4.17 -10.80
N VAL A 204 -5.51 -5.34 -11.37
CA VAL A 204 -4.16 -5.63 -11.87
C VAL A 204 -3.75 -4.67 -13.00
N PRO A 205 -4.47 -4.55 -14.14
CA PRO A 205 -4.06 -3.65 -15.20
C PRO A 205 -4.09 -2.17 -14.80
N ALA A 206 -5.03 -1.73 -13.95
CA ALA A 206 -5.08 -0.35 -13.46
C ALA A 206 -3.87 -0.03 -12.59
N THR A 207 -3.49 -0.92 -11.68
CA THR A 207 -2.29 -0.75 -10.85
C THR A 207 -1.03 -0.77 -11.68
N ALA A 208 -0.94 -1.67 -12.66
CA ALA A 208 0.20 -1.72 -13.59
C ALA A 208 0.35 -0.41 -14.36
N LEU A 209 -0.76 0.13 -14.87
CA LEU A 209 -0.78 1.41 -15.57
C LEU A 209 -0.34 2.55 -14.65
N VAL A 210 -0.88 2.64 -13.43
CA VAL A 210 -0.48 3.63 -12.42
C VAL A 210 1.01 3.54 -12.11
N LEU A 211 1.54 2.33 -11.88
CA LEU A 211 2.96 2.13 -11.62
C LEU A 211 3.83 2.57 -12.80
N ALA A 212 3.46 2.21 -14.04
CA ALA A 212 4.18 2.65 -15.23
C ALA A 212 4.19 4.18 -15.35
N THR A 213 3.04 4.82 -15.12
CA THR A 213 2.88 6.28 -15.18
C THR A 213 3.68 6.99 -14.10
N ILE A 214 3.67 6.48 -12.86
CA ILE A 214 4.44 7.05 -11.75
C ILE A 214 5.93 6.92 -12.03
N VAL A 215 6.41 5.73 -12.44
CA VAL A 215 7.82 5.54 -12.78
C VAL A 215 8.21 6.45 -13.93
N ALA A 216 7.40 6.56 -14.98
CA ALA A 216 7.66 7.45 -16.11
C ALA A 216 7.78 8.93 -15.68
N ALA A 217 6.91 9.38 -14.77
CA ALA A 217 6.87 10.76 -14.30
C ALA A 217 7.96 11.09 -13.26
N VAL A 218 8.38 10.12 -12.45
CA VAL A 218 9.28 10.35 -11.30
C VAL A 218 10.72 9.94 -11.61
N ALA A 219 10.97 8.94 -12.47
CA ALA A 219 12.33 8.48 -12.77
C ALA A 219 13.30 9.60 -13.21
N PRO A 220 12.92 10.56 -14.07
CA PRO A 220 13.82 11.68 -14.44
C PRO A 220 14.20 12.55 -13.24
N ARG A 221 13.33 12.62 -12.23
CA ARG A 221 13.49 13.43 -11.02
C ARG A 221 14.32 12.72 -9.95
N MET A 222 14.48 11.40 -10.02
CA MET A 222 15.27 10.63 -9.05
C MET A 222 16.75 11.01 -9.10
N ALA A 223 17.28 11.38 -10.27
CA ALA A 223 18.66 11.85 -10.40
C ALA A 223 18.92 13.12 -9.59
N LEU A 224 17.93 14.03 -9.54
CA LEU A 224 18.01 15.28 -8.78
C LEU A 224 17.94 15.06 -7.26
N ALA A 225 17.31 13.97 -6.82
CA ALA A 225 17.17 13.61 -5.41
C ALA A 225 18.13 12.48 -4.98
N GLY A 226 19.13 12.15 -5.80
CA GLY A 226 19.95 10.94 -5.64
C GLY A 226 20.65 10.83 -4.29
N GLU A 227 21.17 11.95 -3.76
CA GLU A 227 21.80 11.99 -2.44
C GLU A 227 20.80 11.76 -1.30
N ALA A 228 19.61 12.36 -1.37
CA ALA A 228 18.57 12.12 -0.38
C ALA A 228 18.08 10.67 -0.43
N VAL A 229 17.89 10.11 -1.64
CA VAL A 229 17.50 8.72 -1.84
C VAL A 229 18.54 7.77 -1.25
N SER A 230 19.83 7.97 -1.53
CA SER A 230 20.89 7.08 -1.04
C SER A 230 20.99 7.07 0.49
N ARG A 231 20.70 8.19 1.15
CA ARG A 231 20.67 8.30 2.62
C ARG A 231 19.45 7.60 3.23
N VAL A 232 18.33 7.55 2.52
CA VAL A 232 17.07 6.97 3.03
C VAL A 232 16.92 5.48 2.72
N VAL A 233 17.47 5.00 1.60
CA VAL A 233 17.39 3.58 1.20
C VAL A 233 17.82 2.61 2.30
N PRO A 234 18.91 2.83 3.06
CA PRO A 234 19.26 1.96 4.19
C PRO A 234 18.13 1.84 5.22
N VAL A 235 17.43 2.94 5.54
CA VAL A 235 16.29 2.94 6.46
C VAL A 235 15.14 2.11 5.91
N TYR A 236 14.85 2.22 4.60
CA TYR A 236 13.84 1.37 3.96
C TYR A 236 14.21 -0.11 3.95
N LEU A 237 15.49 -0.45 3.75
CA LEU A 237 15.97 -1.83 3.83
C LEU A 237 15.86 -2.39 5.25
N LEU A 238 16.26 -1.61 6.26
CA LEU A 238 16.09 -1.95 7.67
C LEU A 238 14.61 -2.18 8.01
N PHE A 239 13.73 -1.27 7.58
CA PHE A 239 12.29 -1.42 7.75
C PHE A 239 11.75 -2.70 7.10
N ALA A 240 12.15 -2.97 5.85
CA ALA A 240 11.76 -4.15 5.09
C ALA A 240 12.19 -5.48 5.76
N VAL A 241 13.21 -5.46 6.60
CA VAL A 241 13.59 -6.65 7.38
C VAL A 241 12.85 -6.70 8.72
N ILE A 242 12.87 -5.61 9.47
CA ILE A 242 12.42 -5.59 10.86
C ILE A 242 10.89 -5.64 10.96
N ALA A 243 10.16 -4.88 10.14
CA ALA A 243 8.71 -4.78 10.24
C ALA A 243 7.99 -6.13 10.01
N PRO A 244 8.25 -6.90 8.94
CA PRO A 244 7.60 -8.20 8.75
C PRO A 244 8.04 -9.22 9.81
N ALA A 245 9.29 -9.19 10.27
CA ALA A 245 9.76 -10.07 11.34
C ALA A 245 9.05 -9.78 12.67
N ALA A 246 8.89 -8.51 13.02
CA ALA A 246 8.18 -8.05 14.20
C ALA A 246 6.68 -8.40 14.12
N GLY A 247 6.05 -8.21 12.96
CA GLY A 247 4.67 -8.59 12.70
C GLY A 247 4.44 -10.10 12.82
N TRP A 248 5.33 -10.91 12.23
CA TRP A 248 5.32 -12.37 12.37
C TRP A 248 5.40 -12.77 13.84
N LEU A 249 6.38 -12.24 14.57
CA LEU A 249 6.62 -12.59 15.97
C LEU A 249 5.44 -12.18 16.87
N ALA A 250 4.87 -10.99 16.67
CA ALA A 250 3.67 -10.54 17.37
C ALA A 250 2.49 -11.49 17.13
N ALA A 251 2.26 -11.88 15.88
CA ALA A 251 1.21 -12.83 15.51
C ALA A 251 1.43 -14.22 16.11
N ARG A 252 2.68 -14.70 16.14
CA ARG A 252 3.03 -16.00 16.77
C ARG A 252 2.84 -15.97 18.28
N ARG A 253 3.23 -14.89 18.97
CA ARG A 253 2.96 -14.70 20.41
C ARG A 253 1.47 -14.66 20.70
N ALA A 254 0.72 -14.00 19.83
CA ALA A 254 -0.72 -14.03 19.83
C ALA A 254 -1.30 -15.34 19.29
N ARG A 255 -0.54 -16.44 19.16
CA ARG A 255 -0.97 -17.79 18.72
C ARG A 255 -1.90 -17.79 17.51
N LEU A 256 -1.68 -16.91 16.54
CA LEU A 256 -2.41 -16.95 15.27
C LEU A 256 -1.97 -18.16 14.44
N ALA A 257 -2.90 -18.72 13.67
CA ALA A 257 -2.61 -19.76 12.70
C ALA A 257 -1.51 -19.29 11.71
N ALA A 258 -0.71 -20.21 11.17
CA ALA A 258 0.43 -19.83 10.33
C ALA A 258 0.04 -18.94 9.13
N PRO A 259 -1.05 -19.20 8.37
CA PRO A 259 -1.49 -18.32 7.29
C PRO A 259 -1.82 -16.89 7.77
N GLN A 260 -2.46 -16.76 8.93
CA GLN A 260 -2.80 -15.48 9.54
C GLN A 260 -1.57 -14.73 10.07
N ALA A 261 -0.62 -15.44 10.66
CA ALA A 261 0.63 -14.84 11.09
C ALA A 261 1.46 -14.34 9.89
N ARG A 262 1.45 -15.07 8.76
CA ARG A 262 2.08 -14.61 7.52
C ARG A 262 1.38 -13.36 7.01
N ALA A 263 0.04 -13.32 7.06
CA ALA A 263 -0.74 -12.16 6.64
C ALA A 263 -0.39 -10.90 7.45
N VAL A 264 -0.26 -11.02 8.77
CA VAL A 264 0.20 -9.90 9.62
C VAL A 264 1.61 -9.45 9.25
N ALA A 265 2.53 -10.39 8.99
CA ALA A 265 3.89 -10.07 8.58
C ALA A 265 3.96 -9.36 7.22
N PHE A 266 3.23 -9.84 6.21
CA PHE A 266 3.09 -9.16 4.92
C PHE A 266 2.51 -7.76 5.10
N SER A 267 1.40 -7.64 5.85
CA SER A 267 0.81 -6.34 6.12
C SER A 267 1.80 -5.40 6.80
N ALA A 268 2.57 -5.84 7.79
CA ALA A 268 3.56 -5.02 8.49
C ALA A 268 4.70 -4.53 7.59
N GLY A 269 5.15 -5.35 6.63
CA GLY A 269 6.24 -5.04 5.73
C GLY A 269 5.84 -4.19 4.51
N THR A 270 4.57 -4.21 4.11
CA THR A 270 4.09 -3.55 2.88
C THR A 270 3.32 -2.25 3.20
N ARG A 271 3.67 -1.17 2.52
CA ARG A 271 3.24 0.21 2.76
C ARG A 271 2.47 0.78 1.57
N ASN A 272 1.66 1.80 1.81
CA ASN A 272 0.74 2.32 0.81
C ASN A 272 1.28 3.56 0.11
N SER A 273 2.30 3.37 -0.70
CA SER A 273 2.96 4.45 -1.42
C SER A 273 2.04 5.13 -2.44
N LEU A 274 1.11 4.37 -3.03
CA LEU A 274 0.19 4.88 -4.05
C LEU A 274 -0.88 5.82 -3.47
N VAL A 275 -1.44 5.49 -2.31
CA VAL A 275 -2.43 6.36 -1.65
C VAL A 275 -1.79 7.64 -1.12
N VAL A 276 -0.54 7.58 -0.67
CA VAL A 276 0.13 8.74 -0.07
C VAL A 276 0.82 9.66 -1.09
N LEU A 277 1.10 9.17 -2.31
CA LEU A 277 1.78 9.98 -3.31
C LEU A 277 1.03 11.28 -3.68
N PRO A 278 -0.30 11.29 -3.87
CA PRO A 278 -1.06 12.53 -4.05
C PRO A 278 -0.94 13.50 -2.87
N LEU A 279 -0.90 12.98 -1.63
CA LEU A 279 -0.69 13.82 -0.45
C LEU A 279 0.66 14.51 -0.51
N ALA A 280 1.70 13.78 -0.93
CA ALA A 280 3.03 14.33 -1.12
C ALA A 280 3.11 15.37 -2.25
N LEU A 281 2.37 15.18 -3.34
CA LEU A 281 2.32 16.14 -4.44
C LEU A 281 1.61 17.45 -4.05
N ALA A 282 0.67 17.39 -3.10
CA ALA A 282 -0.02 18.56 -2.57
C ALA A 282 0.83 19.37 -1.55
N VAL A 283 1.98 18.86 -1.12
CA VAL A 283 2.88 19.59 -0.19
C VAL A 283 3.64 20.68 -0.95
N PRO A 284 3.52 21.96 -0.54
CA PRO A 284 4.26 23.06 -1.17
C PRO A 284 5.78 22.83 -1.09
N GLY A 285 6.47 22.94 -2.23
CA GLY A 285 7.91 22.71 -2.30
C GLY A 285 8.34 21.24 -2.20
N GLY A 286 7.39 20.29 -2.15
CA GLY A 286 7.69 18.86 -2.01
C GLY A 286 8.27 18.21 -3.28
N VAL A 287 8.02 18.77 -4.46
CA VAL A 287 8.53 18.26 -5.75
C VAL A 287 9.91 18.87 -6.03
N PRO A 288 10.92 18.07 -6.47
CA PRO A 288 10.87 16.66 -6.85
C PRO A 288 11.08 15.64 -5.71
N LEU A 289 11.46 16.10 -4.52
CA LEU A 289 12.03 15.28 -3.46
C LEU A 289 11.05 14.21 -2.91
N LEU A 290 9.84 14.61 -2.50
CA LEU A 290 8.87 13.71 -1.87
C LEU A 290 8.46 12.55 -2.80
N PRO A 291 8.03 12.80 -4.06
CA PRO A 291 7.73 11.72 -4.99
C PRO A 291 8.90 10.77 -5.22
N ALA A 292 10.13 11.28 -5.32
CA ALA A 292 11.31 10.45 -5.52
C ALA A 292 11.57 9.52 -4.34
N LEU A 293 11.45 10.02 -3.10
CA LEU A 293 11.64 9.22 -1.88
C LEU A 293 10.53 8.17 -1.68
N ILE A 294 9.28 8.50 -2.05
CA ILE A 294 8.15 7.56 -1.99
C ILE A 294 8.32 6.45 -3.04
N VAL A 295 8.69 6.80 -4.28
CA VAL A 295 8.94 5.80 -5.33
C VAL A 295 10.13 4.92 -4.99
N ALA A 296 11.21 5.49 -4.42
CA ALA A 296 12.35 4.70 -3.95
C ALA A 296 11.93 3.65 -2.90
N GLN A 297 11.02 4.01 -1.99
CA GLN A 297 10.44 3.07 -1.04
C GLN A 297 9.68 1.94 -1.76
N THR A 298 8.81 2.28 -2.72
CA THR A 298 8.06 1.28 -3.50
C THR A 298 8.99 0.30 -4.22
N LEU A 299 10.10 0.77 -4.78
CA LEU A 299 11.08 -0.10 -5.44
C LEU A 299 11.74 -1.08 -4.46
N VAL A 300 12.17 -0.59 -3.29
CA VAL A 300 12.74 -1.42 -2.23
C VAL A 300 11.72 -2.44 -1.75
N GLU A 301 10.48 -2.01 -1.53
CA GLU A 301 9.39 -2.84 -1.06
C GLU A 301 9.03 -3.96 -2.03
N LEU A 302 8.83 -3.66 -3.32
CA LEU A 302 8.49 -4.68 -4.32
C LEU A 302 9.60 -5.75 -4.44
N CYS A 303 10.87 -5.34 -4.33
CA CYS A 303 11.98 -6.29 -4.25
C CYS A 303 11.92 -7.14 -2.97
N ALA A 304 11.63 -6.52 -1.82
CA ALA A 304 11.49 -7.22 -0.55
C ALA A 304 10.31 -8.20 -0.55
N GLU A 305 9.19 -7.87 -1.20
CA GLU A 305 8.03 -8.76 -1.31
C GLU A 305 8.34 -10.07 -2.05
N LEU A 306 9.22 -10.04 -3.06
CA LEU A 306 9.72 -11.26 -3.71
C LEU A 306 10.47 -12.16 -2.73
N LEU A 307 11.20 -11.57 -1.78
CA LEU A 307 11.85 -12.30 -0.71
C LEU A 307 10.83 -12.80 0.33
N TYR A 308 9.87 -11.96 0.71
CA TYR A 308 8.81 -12.34 1.66
C TYR A 308 8.03 -13.56 1.17
N VAL A 309 7.62 -13.59 -0.10
CA VAL A 309 6.93 -14.75 -0.71
C VAL A 309 7.72 -16.05 -0.51
N ARG A 310 9.05 -16.02 -0.67
CA ARG A 310 9.91 -17.20 -0.51
C ARG A 310 10.18 -17.55 0.95
N VAL A 311 10.47 -16.55 1.79
CA VAL A 311 10.90 -16.72 3.18
C VAL A 311 9.68 -17.00 4.08
N LEU A 312 8.70 -16.09 4.08
CA LEU A 312 7.48 -16.26 4.87
C LEU A 312 6.65 -17.43 4.38
N GLY A 313 6.63 -17.72 3.06
CA GLY A 313 5.91 -18.89 2.52
C GLY A 313 6.38 -20.24 3.07
N ARG A 314 7.56 -20.29 3.69
CA ARG A 314 8.11 -21.47 4.38
C ARG A 314 7.99 -21.37 5.91
N ALA A 315 7.65 -20.21 6.44
CA ALA A 315 7.55 -19.95 7.87
C ALA A 315 6.26 -20.53 8.46
N GLY A 316 6.40 -21.29 9.56
CA GLY A 316 5.29 -21.98 10.23
C GLY A 316 4.66 -23.04 9.34
N LYS A 317 5.28 -24.21 9.25
CA LYS A 317 4.55 -25.42 8.85
C LYS A 317 3.48 -25.66 9.92
N ASP A 318 2.23 -25.85 9.50
CA ASP A 318 1.22 -26.37 10.41
C ASP A 318 1.76 -27.69 10.98
N ARG A 319 1.65 -27.88 12.29
CA ARG A 319 1.89 -29.18 12.91
C ARG A 319 0.81 -30.12 12.37
N ALA A 320 1.06 -30.74 11.23
CA ALA A 320 0.29 -31.87 10.75
C ALA A 320 0.85 -33.11 11.43
N GLY A 321 0.08 -33.64 12.39
CA GLY A 321 0.17 -35.03 12.86
C GLY A 321 1.30 -35.37 13.82
N GLU A 322 1.07 -35.18 15.12
CA GLU A 322 1.57 -36.10 16.16
C GLU A 322 0.45 -36.28 17.19
N GLY A 323 -0.10 -37.51 17.26
CA GLY A 323 -1.07 -37.97 18.27
C GLY A 323 -2.48 -38.14 17.77
#